data_AF-A0A4Q2LH17-F1
#
_entry.id   AF-A0A4Q2LH17-F1
#
_cell.length_a   1.000
_cell.length_b   1.000
_cell.length_c   1.000
_cell.angle_alpha   90.00
_cell.angle_beta   90.00
_cell.angle_gamma   90.00
#
_symmetry.space_group_name_H-M   'P 1'
#
loop_
_entity.id
_entity.type
_entity.pdbx_description
1 polymer ?
#
loop_
_entity_poly.entity_id
_entity_poly.type
_entity_poly.pdbx_seq_one_letter_code
_entity_poly.pdbx_strand_id
1 'polypeptide(L)'
;MEKNTKPICSFIGLGLFIITLAVHLCFRLSRTSDVGIAMLLSLANSLLLIFTLLWSVMGIIEFRTILKAHKKIKYKLNSGEIYKVEYKKKAKKYKAYLTINVIYLAIILCQLGYVIYNWDEVNV
;
A
#
# COMPACT_ATOMS: atom_id res chain seq x y z
N MET A 1 15.84 11.26 -16.76
CA MET A 1 15.89 10.37 -15.58
C MET A 1 14.85 9.27 -15.71
N GLU A 2 15.26 8.04 -16.03
CA GLU A 2 14.40 6.86 -16.01
C GLU A 2 14.08 6.54 -14.55
N LYS A 3 12.95 7.04 -14.03
CA LYS A 3 12.51 6.70 -12.67
C LYS A 3 12.30 5.20 -12.58
N ASN A 4 13.04 4.55 -11.68
CA ASN A 4 12.94 3.14 -11.36
C ASN A 4 11.46 2.79 -11.13
N THR A 5 10.86 2.02 -12.03
CA THR A 5 9.41 1.73 -12.02
C THR A 5 9.04 0.55 -11.13
N LYS A 6 9.99 0.10 -10.30
CA LYS A 6 9.78 -0.97 -9.33
C LYS A 6 8.83 -0.46 -8.25
N PRO A 7 7.83 -1.26 -7.82
CA PRO A 7 6.83 -0.85 -6.85
C PRO A 7 7.37 -0.87 -5.40
N ILE A 8 8.51 -0.22 -5.15
CA ILE A 8 9.24 -0.29 -3.86
C ILE A 8 8.41 0.35 -2.75
N CYS A 9 7.74 1.46 -3.02
CA CYS A 9 6.96 2.17 -1.99
C CYS A 9 5.74 1.36 -1.55
N SER A 10 5.10 0.66 -2.49
CA SER A 10 4.00 -0.27 -2.22
C SER A 10 4.45 -1.48 -1.42
N PHE A 11 5.64 -2.02 -1.69
CA PHE A 11 6.19 -3.12 -0.88
C PHE A 11 6.48 -2.67 0.56
N ILE A 12 7.09 -1.50 0.74
CA ILE A 12 7.32 -0.93 2.08
C ILE A 12 5.99 -0.68 2.78
N GLY A 13 5.00 -0.12 2.07
CA GLY A 13 3.65 0.13 2.60
C GLY A 13 2.94 -1.15 3.02
N LEU A 14 3.04 -2.23 2.24
CA LEU A 14 2.52 -3.55 2.61
C LEU A 14 3.21 -4.11 3.86
N GLY A 15 4.53 -3.96 3.98
CA GLY A 15 5.27 -4.37 5.17
C GLY A 15 4.80 -3.62 6.42
N LEU A 16 4.66 -2.30 6.33
CA LEU A 16 4.12 -1.47 7.41
C LEU A 16 2.71 -1.92 7.80
N PHE A 17 1.84 -2.19 6.82
CA PHE A 17 0.49 -2.68 7.07
C PHE A 17 0.49 -4.03 7.82
N ILE A 18 1.33 -4.98 7.42
CA ILE A 18 1.42 -6.29 8.09
C ILE A 18 1.86 -6.13 9.55
N ILE A 19 2.81 -5.23 9.82
CA ILE A 19 3.25 -4.94 11.18
C ILE A 19 2.10 -4.34 12.00
N THR A 20 1.37 -3.36 11.45
CA THR A 20 0.19 -2.78 12.11
C THR A 20 -0.87 -3.84 12.41
N LEU A 21 -1.16 -4.73 11.45
CA LEU A 21 -2.11 -5.82 11.63
C LEU A 21 -1.65 -6.80 12.73
N ALA A 22 -0.36 -7.14 12.75
CA ALA A 22 0.21 -8.04 13.76
C ALA A 22 0.11 -7.45 15.16
N VAL A 23 0.43 -6.16 15.34
CA VAL A 23 0.27 -5.46 16.62
C VAL A 23 -1.20 -5.45 17.05
N HIS A 24 -2.12 -5.17 16.13
CA HIS A 24 -3.55 -5.15 16.42
C HIS A 24 -4.09 -6.54 16.80
N LEU A 25 -3.68 -7.60 16.11
CA LEU A 25 -4.05 -8.98 16.43
C LEU A 25 -3.45 -9.44 17.77
N CYS A 26 -2.19 -9.10 18.05
CA CYS A 26 -1.57 -9.37 19.34
C CYS A 26 -2.34 -8.72 20.49
N PHE A 27 -2.86 -7.50 20.31
CA PHE A 27 -3.71 -6.82 21.29
C PHE A 27 -5.05 -7.54 21.47
N ARG A 28 -5.72 -7.92 20.38
CA ARG A 28 -7.02 -8.61 20.45
C ARG A 28 -6.92 -9.99 21.09
N LEU A 29 -5.81 -10.70 20.88
CA LEU A 29 -5.57 -12.04 21.42
C LEU A 29 -5.01 -12.02 22.84
N SER A 30 -4.21 -11.01 23.19
CA SER A 30 -3.70 -10.84 24.55
C SER A 30 -4.76 -10.14 25.39
N ARG A 31 -5.47 -10.91 26.23
CA ARG A 31 -6.25 -10.35 27.36
C ARG A 31 -5.26 -9.70 28.34
N THR A 32 -4.82 -8.48 28.05
CA THR A 32 -3.89 -7.75 28.92
C THR A 32 -4.63 -7.29 30.18
N SER A 33 -4.24 -7.85 31.32
CA SER A 33 -4.78 -7.50 32.66
C SER A 33 -4.25 -6.16 33.19
N ASP A 34 -3.21 -5.59 32.57
CA ASP A 34 -2.61 -4.31 32.98
C ASP A 34 -3.05 -3.16 32.07
N VAL A 35 -3.70 -2.17 32.68
CA VAL A 35 -4.29 -0.99 32.01
C VAL A 35 -3.22 -0.10 31.38
N GLY A 36 -2.03 0.01 31.98
CA GLY A 36 -0.95 0.87 31.48
C GLY A 36 -0.37 0.36 30.16
N ILE A 37 -0.13 -0.95 30.07
CA ILE A 37 0.34 -1.60 28.84
C ILE A 37 -0.73 -1.50 27.75
N ALA A 38 -2.01 -1.65 28.10
CA ALA A 38 -3.11 -1.55 27.15
C ALA A 38 -3.20 -0.15 26.51
N MET A 39 -3.06 0.93 27.31
CA MET A 39 -3.05 2.30 26.81
C MET A 39 -1.87 2.57 25.85
N LEU A 40 -0.67 2.12 26.22
CA LEU A 40 0.55 2.35 25.43
C LEU A 40 0.50 1.60 24.09
N LEU A 41 -0.04 0.38 24.07
CA LEU A 41 -0.24 -0.40 22.86
C LEU A 41 -1.34 0.19 21.97
N SER A 42 -2.43 0.71 22.56
CA SER A 42 -3.50 1.40 21.83
C SER A 42 -2.96 2.65 21.11
N LEU A 43 -2.19 3.49 21.83
CA LEU A 43 -1.51 4.65 21.25
C LEU A 43 -0.57 4.25 20.10
N ALA A 44 0.25 3.22 20.30
CA ALA A 44 1.18 2.73 19.29
C ALA A 44 0.44 2.22 18.04
N ASN A 45 -0.66 1.49 18.21
CA ASN A 45 -1.50 1.01 17.12
C ASN A 45 -2.13 2.16 16.34
N SER A 46 -2.66 3.18 17.03
CA SER A 46 -3.22 4.38 16.39
C SER A 46 -2.19 5.18 15.62
N LEU A 47 -0.98 5.37 16.17
CA LEU A 47 0.12 6.01 15.45
C LEU A 47 0.50 5.23 14.20
N LEU A 48 0.64 3.90 14.29
CA LEU A 48 0.92 3.03 13.15
C LEU A 48 -0.17 3.09 12.07
N LEU A 49 -1.45 3.17 12.47
CA LEU A 49 -2.57 3.40 11.54
C LEU A 49 -2.41 4.75 10.83
N ILE A 50 -2.12 5.84 11.54
CA ILE A 50 -1.91 7.16 10.92
C ILE A 50 -0.72 7.14 9.97
N PHE A 51 0.40 6.53 10.36
CA PHE A 51 1.59 6.42 9.51
C PHE A 51 1.32 5.63 8.22
N THR A 52 0.61 4.50 8.32
CA THR A 52 0.24 3.70 7.14
C THR A 52 -0.74 4.44 6.23
N LEU A 53 -1.69 5.20 6.79
CA LEU A 53 -2.58 6.07 6.03
C LEU A 53 -1.84 7.19 5.31
N LEU A 54 -0.90 7.87 5.97
CA LEU A 54 -0.04 8.88 5.33
C LEU A 54 0.81 8.27 4.21
N TRP A 55 1.31 7.05 4.40
CA TRP A 55 2.09 6.33 3.40
C TRP A 55 1.27 5.93 2.15
N SER A 56 -0.06 5.93 2.23
CA SER A 56 -0.93 5.68 1.07
C SER A 56 -0.71 6.67 -0.08
N VAL A 57 -0.33 7.92 0.23
CA VAL A 57 -0.02 8.96 -0.77
C VAL A 57 1.11 8.49 -1.69
N MET A 58 2.13 7.83 -1.13
CA MET A 58 3.22 7.26 -1.92
C MET A 58 2.73 6.12 -2.83
N GLY A 59 1.80 5.29 -2.35
CA GLY A 59 1.13 4.27 -3.16
C GLY A 59 0.41 4.86 -4.38
N ILE A 60 -0.29 5.98 -4.20
CA ILE A 60 -1.01 6.68 -5.29
C ILE A 60 -0.02 7.30 -6.31
N ILE A 61 1.08 7.89 -5.84
CA ILE A 61 2.13 8.45 -6.71
C ILE A 61 2.77 7.34 -7.55
N GLU A 62 3.02 6.19 -6.93
CA GLU A 62 3.59 5.03 -7.59
C GLU A 62 2.62 4.43 -8.62
N PHE A 63 1.33 4.34 -8.29
CA PHE A 63 0.28 3.95 -9.23
C PHE A 63 0.31 4.81 -10.50
N ARG A 64 0.31 6.14 -10.34
CA ARG A 64 0.36 7.09 -11.46
C ARG A 64 1.63 6.91 -12.29
N THR A 65 2.75 6.65 -11.64
CA THR A 65 4.05 6.46 -12.31
C THR A 65 4.06 5.18 -13.15
N ILE A 66 3.57 4.06 -12.60
CA ILE A 66 3.45 2.78 -13.30
C ILE A 66 2.48 2.92 -14.47
N LEU A 67 1.34 3.57 -14.28
CA LEU A 67 0.34 3.80 -15.33
C LEU A 67 0.91 4.63 -16.48
N LYS A 68 1.65 5.70 -16.18
CA LYS A 68 2.35 6.51 -17.19
C LYS A 68 3.39 5.68 -17.94
N ALA A 69 4.18 4.85 -17.25
CA ALA A 69 5.16 3.98 -17.90
C ALA A 69 4.50 2.93 -18.81
N HIS A 70 3.37 2.36 -18.37
CA HIS A 70 2.58 1.43 -19.19
C HIS A 70 1.98 2.10 -20.43
N LYS A 71 1.48 3.34 -20.32
CA LYS A 71 1.03 4.11 -21.50
C LYS A 71 2.20 4.43 -22.43
N LYS A 72 3.34 4.84 -21.88
CA LYS A 72 4.55 5.16 -22.66
C LYS A 72 5.03 3.96 -23.46
N ILE A 73 5.06 2.77 -22.88
CA ILE A 73 5.50 1.57 -23.62
C ILE A 73 4.51 1.15 -24.70
N LYS A 74 3.20 1.37 -24.49
CA LYS A 74 2.19 1.17 -25.53
C LYS A 74 2.36 2.17 -26.68
N TYR A 75 2.67 3.43 -26.38
CA TYR A 75 2.98 4.43 -27.40
C TYR A 75 4.21 4.03 -28.23
N LYS A 76 5.28 3.58 -27.57
CA LYS A 76 6.50 3.11 -28.25
C LYS A 76 6.25 1.92 -29.18
N LEU A 77 5.32 1.03 -28.82
CA LEU A 77 4.93 -0.07 -29.72
C LEU A 77 4.24 0.48 -30.97
N ASN A 78 3.32 1.44 -30.79
CA ASN A 78 2.57 2.03 -31.89
C ASN A 78 3.45 2.89 -32.81
N SER A 79 4.49 3.53 -32.28
CA SER A 79 5.46 4.30 -33.07
C SER A 79 6.53 3.43 -33.74
N GLY A 80 6.51 2.11 -33.54
CA GLY A 80 7.52 1.20 -34.08
C GLY A 80 8.88 1.27 -33.37
N GLU A 81 9.02 2.06 -32.30
CA GLU A 81 10.27 2.17 -31.52
C GLU A 81 10.66 0.88 -30.80
N ILE A 82 9.72 -0.04 -30.57
CA ILE A 82 9.97 -1.31 -29.90
C ILE A 82 9.31 -2.49 -30.61
N TYR A 83 9.99 -3.63 -30.61
CA TYR A 83 9.43 -4.88 -31.12
C TYR A 83 8.33 -5.45 -30.21
N LYS A 84 7.36 -6.15 -30.82
CA LYS A 84 6.21 -6.76 -30.15
C LYS A 84 6.62 -7.75 -29.04
N VAL A 85 7.75 -8.46 -29.22
CA VAL A 85 8.30 -9.41 -28.25
C VAL A 85 8.77 -8.69 -26.98
N GLU A 86 9.52 -7.60 -27.12
CA GLU A 86 9.98 -6.79 -25.99
C GLU A 86 8.83 -6.11 -25.27
N TYR A 87 7.85 -5.60 -26.03
CA TYR A 87 6.63 -5.03 -25.48
C TYR A 87 5.92 -6.05 -24.58
N LYS A 88 5.68 -7.28 -25.05
CA LYS A 88 5.01 -8.33 -24.26
C LYS A 88 5.73 -8.58 -22.92
N LYS A 89 7.06 -8.68 -22.95
CA LYS A 89 7.87 -8.94 -21.73
C LYS A 89 7.75 -7.81 -20.72
N LYS A 90 7.88 -6.55 -21.16
CA LYS A 90 7.80 -5.36 -20.29
C LYS A 90 6.35 -5.10 -19.84
N ALA A 91 5.36 -5.26 -20.72
CA ALA A 91 3.94 -5.10 -20.40
C ALA A 91 3.47 -6.10 -19.32
N LYS A 92 3.91 -7.36 -19.39
CA LYS A 92 3.61 -8.36 -18.35
C LYS A 92 4.15 -7.94 -16.98
N LYS A 93 5.37 -7.40 -16.92
CA LYS A 93 5.96 -6.86 -15.68
C LYS A 93 5.17 -5.68 -15.14
N TYR A 94 4.84 -4.69 -15.98
CA TYR A 94 4.04 -3.53 -15.56
C TYR A 94 2.66 -3.93 -15.07
N LYS A 95 2.02 -4.92 -15.69
CA LYS A 95 0.72 -5.44 -15.24
C LYS A 95 0.82 -6.06 -13.84
N ALA A 96 1.87 -6.83 -13.56
CA ALA A 96 2.11 -7.40 -12.24
C ALA A 96 2.32 -6.29 -11.18
N TYR A 97 3.17 -5.30 -11.47
CA TYR A 97 3.41 -4.18 -10.54
C TYR A 97 2.15 -3.35 -10.28
N LEU A 98 1.35 -3.11 -11.32
CA LEU A 98 0.09 -2.41 -11.18
C LEU A 98 -0.91 -3.21 -10.33
N THR A 99 -0.94 -4.54 -10.50
CA THR A 99 -1.80 -5.43 -9.69
C THR A 99 -1.42 -5.36 -8.20
N ILE A 100 -0.13 -5.45 -7.87
CA ILE A 100 0.35 -5.37 -6.48
C ILE A 100 -0.01 -4.01 -5.86
N ASN A 101 0.22 -2.93 -6.60
CA ASN A 101 -0.09 -1.58 -6.12
C ASN A 101 -1.61 -1.38 -5.92
N VAL A 102 -2.46 -1.90 -6.81
CA VAL A 102 -3.92 -1.87 -6.64
C VAL A 102 -4.36 -2.65 -5.40
N ILE A 103 -3.78 -3.83 -5.15
CA ILE A 103 -4.07 -4.61 -3.94
C ILE A 103 -3.70 -3.81 -2.69
N TYR A 104 -2.52 -3.18 -2.67
CA TYR A 104 -2.11 -2.31 -1.58
C TYR A 104 -3.10 -1.16 -1.34
N LEU A 105 -3.52 -0.47 -2.40
CA LEU A 105 -4.49 0.62 -2.28
C LEU A 105 -5.86 0.13 -1.78
N ALA A 106 -6.31 -1.06 -2.21
CA ALA A 106 -7.55 -1.65 -1.73
C ALA A 106 -7.48 -1.96 -0.21
N ILE A 107 -6.34 -2.47 0.26
CA ILE A 107 -6.10 -2.70 1.69
C ILE A 107 -6.18 -1.40 2.48
N ILE A 108 -5.55 -0.33 2.00
CA ILE A 108 -5.64 0.99 2.63
C ILE A 108 -7.09 1.49 2.70
N LEU A 109 -7.89 1.29 1.65
CA LEU A 109 -9.30 1.67 1.66
C LEU A 109 -10.10 0.88 2.71
N CYS A 110 -9.84 -0.43 2.85
CA CYS A 110 -10.44 -1.22 3.91
C CYS A 110 -10.02 -0.71 5.30
N GLN A 111 -8.76 -0.34 5.48
CA GLN A 111 -8.25 0.22 6.73
C GLN A 111 -8.89 1.58 7.06
N LEU A 112 -9.05 2.47 6.07
CA LEU A 112 -9.82 3.71 6.24
C LEU A 112 -11.26 3.42 6.65
N GLY A 113 -11.91 2.46 5.97
CA GLY A 113 -13.27 2.03 6.30
C GLY A 113 -13.38 1.54 7.74
N TYR A 114 -12.40 0.77 8.22
CA TYR A 114 -12.33 0.31 9.61
C TYR A 114 -12.24 1.47 10.60
N VAL A 115 -11.36 2.46 10.33
CA VAL A 115 -11.19 3.63 11.20
C VAL A 115 -12.46 4.49 11.23
N ILE A 116 -13.12 4.68 10.09
CA ILE A 116 -14.38 5.43 10.00
C ILE A 116 -15.52 4.69 10.72
N TYR A 117 -15.61 3.36 10.56
CA TYR A 117 -16.66 2.56 11.18
C TYR A 117 -16.54 2.52 12.71
N ASN A 118 -15.32 2.42 13.24
CA ASN A 118 -15.07 2.40 14.69
C ASN A 118 -14.79 3.81 15.25
N TRP A 119 -15.15 4.87 14.53
CA TRP A 119 -14.87 6.24 14.93
C TRP A 119 -15.47 6.57 16.31
N ASP A 120 -16.67 6.05 16.63
CA ASP A 120 -17.31 6.24 17.93
C ASP A 120 -16.62 5.47 19.08
N GLU A 121 -15.97 4.33 18.81
CA GLU A 121 -15.16 3.61 19.81
C GLU A 121 -13.77 4.21 20.00
N VAL A 122 -13.24 4.89 18.97
CA VAL A 122 -11.93 5.56 18.99
C VAL A 122 -12.01 6.94 19.68
N ASN A 123 -13.20 7.52 19.81
CA ASN A 123 -13.44 8.82 20.43
C ASN A 123 -13.64 8.77 21.97
N VAL A 124 -13.05 7.76 22.63
CA VAL A 124 -13.03 7.61 24.10
C VAL A 124 -11.81 8.30 24.69
#